data_AF-A0A934R7M8-F1
#
_entry.id   AF-A0A934R7M8-F1
#
_cell.length_a   1.000
_cell.length_b   1.000
_cell.length_c   1.000
_cell.angle_alpha   90.00
_cell.angle_beta   90.00
_cell.angle_gamma   90.00
#
_symmetry.space_group_name_H-M   'P 1'
#
loop_
_entity.id
_entity.type
_entity.pdbx_description
1 polymer ?
#
loop_
_entity_poly.entity_id
_entity_poly.type
_entity_poly.pdbx_seq_one_letter_code
_entity_poly.pdbx_strand_id
1 'polypeptide(L)' 'MLVVLSREPSMRIRDLADEVGITQRAVQRILAELTAEGILKVKKEGRRNTYSIRRRARLRHPLENRHNIGELLDLLS' A
#
# COMPACT_ATOMS: atom_id res chain seq x y z
N MET A 1 -3.54 1.92 -5.26
CA MET A 1 -3.32 2.07 -3.80
C MET A 1 -1.84 2.12 -3.40
N LEU A 2 -1.03 1.08 -3.65
CA LEU A 2 0.38 1.08 -3.23
C LEU A 2 1.19 2.26 -3.83
N VAL A 3 0.95 2.63 -5.09
CA VAL A 3 1.56 3.81 -5.73
C VAL A 3 1.21 5.12 -5.00
N VAL A 4 -0.05 5.26 -4.57
CA VAL A 4 -0.51 6.46 -3.84
C VAL A 4 0.19 6.50 -2.48
N LEU A 5 0.21 5.39 -1.75
CA LEU A 5 0.86 5.31 -0.43
C LEU A 5 2.38 5.38 -0.49
N SER A 6 3.02 5.04 -1.62
CA SER A 6 4.46 5.25 -1.80
C SER A 6 4.80 6.72 -1.99
N ARG A 7 3.88 7.52 -2.54
CA ARG A 7 4.06 8.96 -2.75
C ARG A 7 3.65 9.77 -1.50
N GLU A 8 2.53 9.44 -0.89
CA GLU A 8 2.01 10.07 0.33
C GLU A 8 1.67 9.03 1.41
N PRO A 9 2.65 8.66 2.25
CA PRO A 9 2.50 7.64 3.29
C PRO A 9 1.48 7.97 4.39
N SER A 10 1.09 9.24 4.57
CA SER A 10 0.19 9.70 5.64
C SER A 10 -1.23 10.04 5.16
N MET A 11 -1.55 9.67 3.91
CA MET A 11 -2.85 9.92 3.28
C MET A 11 -3.99 9.34 4.13
N ARG A 12 -5.05 10.13 4.34
CA ARG A 12 -6.22 9.68 5.10
C ARG A 12 -7.01 8.67 4.26
N ILE A 13 -7.69 7.74 4.91
CA ILE A 13 -8.51 6.72 4.24
C ILE A 13 -9.55 7.34 3.29
N ARG A 14 -10.17 8.46 3.70
CA ARG A 14 -11.11 9.20 2.85
C ARG A 14 -10.44 9.69 1.57
N ASP A 15 -9.35 10.44 1.71
CA ASP A 15 -8.66 11.05 0.58
C ASP A 15 -8.04 9.95 -0.34
N LEU A 16 -7.61 8.83 0.24
CA LEU A 16 -7.12 7.65 -0.48
C LEU A 16 -8.22 6.93 -1.27
N ALA A 17 -9.44 6.89 -0.72
CA ALA A 17 -10.60 6.33 -1.38
C ALA A 17 -10.97 7.16 -2.61
N ASP A 18 -10.95 8.49 -2.46
CA ASP A 18 -11.23 9.45 -3.53
C ASP A 18 -10.17 9.37 -4.64
N GLU A 19 -8.88 9.36 -4.28
CA GLU A 19 -7.75 9.27 -5.23
C GLU A 19 -7.75 7.96 -6.03
N VAL A 20 -8.10 6.83 -5.41
CA VAL A 20 -8.10 5.51 -6.05
C VAL A 20 -9.44 5.20 -6.75
N GLY A 21 -10.50 5.95 -6.46
CA GLY A 21 -11.83 5.74 -7.04
C GLY A 21 -12.57 4.52 -6.48
N ILE A 22 -12.40 4.20 -5.19
CA ILE A 22 -13.08 3.08 -4.52
C ILE A 22 -13.69 3.51 -3.19
N THR A 23 -14.54 2.68 -2.57
CA THR A 23 -15.16 3.03 -1.28
C THR A 23 -14.16 3.00 -0.12
N GLN A 24 -14.40 3.79 0.93
CA GLN A 24 -13.58 3.75 2.16
C GLN A 24 -13.54 2.36 2.81
N ARG A 25 -14.63 1.60 2.75
CA ARG A 25 -14.67 0.20 3.25
C ARG A 25 -13.77 -0.70 2.41
N ALA A 26 -13.75 -0.52 1.09
CA ALA A 26 -12.84 -1.26 0.21
C ALA A 26 -11.37 -0.93 0.51
N VAL A 27 -11.05 0.36 0.72
CA VAL A 27 -9.72 0.79 1.17
C VAL A 27 -9.34 0.09 2.47
N GLN A 28 -10.19 0.15 3.50
CA GLN A 28 -9.93 -0.49 4.78
C GLN A 28 -9.66 -1.99 4.65
N ARG A 29 -10.48 -2.70 3.87
CA ARG A 29 -10.31 -4.15 3.62
C ARG A 29 -8.96 -4.44 2.97
N ILE A 30 -8.62 -3.73 1.89
CA ILE A 30 -7.36 -3.96 1.17
C ILE A 30 -6.15 -3.59 2.05
N LEU A 31 -6.22 -2.51 2.84
CA LEU A 31 -5.16 -2.17 3.79
C LEU A 31 -4.96 -3.25 4.85
N ALA A 32 -6.05 -3.82 5.36
CA ALA A 32 -6.00 -4.92 6.33
C ALA A 32 -5.38 -6.18 5.71
N GLU A 33 -5.77 -6.56 4.50
CA GLU A 33 -5.19 -7.67 3.74
C GLU A 33 -3.69 -7.46 3.51
N LEU A 34 -3.29 -6.32 2.97
CA LEU A 34 -1.86 -6.00 2.74
C LEU A 34 -1.04 -5.99 4.02
N THR A 35 -1.64 -5.58 5.16
CA THR A 35 -0.98 -5.60 6.46
C THR A 35 -0.85 -7.03 7.00
N ALA A 36 -1.90 -7.84 6.89
CA ALA A 36 -1.89 -9.25 7.29
C ALA A 36 -0.85 -10.06 6.49
N GLU A 37 -0.67 -9.71 5.21
CA GLU A 37 0.33 -10.31 4.33
C GLU A 37 1.76 -9.80 4.57
N GLY A 38 1.94 -8.83 5.47
CA GLY A 38 3.24 -8.21 5.77
C GLY A 38 3.81 -7.37 4.62
N ILE A 39 2.98 -7.02 3.64
CA ILE A 39 3.32 -6.12 2.53
C ILE A 39 3.29 -4.67 3.01
N LEU A 40 2.36 -4.34 3.89
CA LEU A 40 2.19 -3.02 4.47
C LEU A 40 2.43 -3.07 5.98
N LYS A 41 3.04 -2.02 6.53
CA LYS A 41 3.06 -1.76 7.97
C LYS A 41 2.31 -0.47 8.25
N VAL A 42 1.47 -0.49 9.27
CA VAL A 42 0.76 0.71 9.75
C VAL A 42 1.41 1.14 11.05
N LYS A 43 1.80 2.42 11.13
CA LYS A 43 2.26 3.06 12.36
C LYS A 43 1.31 4.18 12.71
N LYS A 44 0.88 4.25 13.97
CA LYS A 44 0.07 5.37 14.46
C LYS A 44 0.99 6.50 14.91
N GLU A 45 0.83 7.67 14.31
CA GLU A 45 1.55 8.90 14.65
C GLU A 45 0.52 9.95 15.07
N GLY A 46 0.32 10.05 16.38
CA GLY A 46 -0.74 10.87 16.98
C GLY A 46 -2.14 10.43 16.53
N ARG A 47 -2.84 11.31 15.80
CA ARG A 47 -4.18 11.05 15.25
C ARG A 47 -4.14 10.48 13.82
N ARG A 48 -2.96 10.29 13.24
CA ARG A 48 -2.80 9.80 11.86
C ARG A 48 -2.18 8.42 11.82
N ASN A 49 -2.50 7.70 10.76
CA ASN A 49 -1.76 6.50 10.40
C ASN A 49 -0.75 6.87 9.32
N THR A 50 0.45 6.33 9.44
CA THR A 50 1.51 6.39 8.46
C THR A 50 1.75 4.96 7.96
N TYR A 51 1.76 4.79 6.65
CA TYR A 51 1.87 3.49 5.98
C TYR A 51 3.28 3.29 5.43
N SER A 52 3.88 2.13 5.65
CA SER A 52 5.21 1.79 5.12
C SER A 52 5.14 0.51 4.32
N ILE A 53 5.57 0.58 3.06
CA ILE A 53 5.54 -0.55 2.13
C ILE A 53 6.81 -1.38 2.27
N ARG A 54 6.67 -2.70 2.43
CA ARG A 54 7.78 -3.65 2.39
C ARG A 54 8.25 -3.83 0.95
N ARG A 55 9.06 -2.90 0.45
CA ARG A 55 9.56 -2.87 -0.93
C ARG A 55 10.23 -4.17 -1.38
N ARG A 56 10.90 -4.89 -0.46
CA ARG A 56 11.56 -6.18 -0.75
C ARG A 56 10.63 -7.40 -0.77
N ALA A 57 9.32 -7.22 -0.58
CA ALA A 57 8.38 -8.33 -0.72
C ALA A 57 8.32 -8.76 -2.19
N ARG A 58 8.44 -10.07 -2.45
CA ARG A 58 8.36 -10.64 -3.81
C ARG A 58 6.92 -10.62 -4.31
N LEU A 59 6.76 -10.43 -5.61
CA LEU A 59 5.45 -10.60 -6.26
C LEU A 59 5.06 -12.09 -6.22
N ARG A 60 3.77 -12.35 -5.96
CA ARG A 60 3.26 -13.72 -5.71
C ARG A 60 3.09 -14.53 -6.98
N HIS A 61 2.98 -13.87 -8.13
CA HIS A 61 2.76 -14.56 -9.40
C HIS A 61 4.03 -15.30 -9.83
N PRO A 62 3.95 -16.59 -10.24
CA PRO A 62 5.13 -17.38 -10.60
C PRO A 62 6.02 -16.73 -11.67
N LEU A 63 5.43 -16.02 -12.63
CA LEU A 63 6.16 -15.30 -13.68
C LEU A 63 6.92 -14.07 -13.16
N GLU A 64 6.51 -13.54 -12.01
CA GLU A 64 6.99 -12.27 -11.46
C GLU A 64 7.74 -12.47 -10.13
N ASN A 65 7.93 -13.70 -9.67
CA ASN A 65 8.51 -13.99 -8.35
C ASN A 65 9.98 -13.51 -8.19
N ARG A 66 10.63 -13.20 -9.33
CA ARG A 66 11.98 -12.64 -9.39
C ARG A 66 12.00 -11.14 -9.09
N HIS A 67 10.85 -10.49 -9.19
CA HIS A 67 10.67 -9.07 -8.98
C HIS A 67 10.08 -8.78 -7.60
N ASN A 68 10.35 -7.58 -7.10
CA ASN A 68 9.84 -7.11 -5.82
C ASN A 68 8.92 -5.90 -5.99
N ILE A 69 8.11 -5.62 -4.97
CA ILE A 69 7.17 -4.50 -4.96
C ILE A 69 7.89 -3.16 -5.19
N GLY A 70 9.12 -3.00 -4.72
CA GLY A 70 9.93 -1.81 -4.95
C GLY A 70 10.18 -1.56 -6.43
N GLU A 71 10.63 -2.57 -7.17
CA GLU A 71 10.86 -2.48 -8.62
C GLU A 71 9.59 -2.09 -9.38
N LEU A 72 8.45 -2.68 -9.00
CA LEU A 72 7.15 -2.34 -9.59
C LEU A 72 6.78 -0.89 -9.30
N LEU A 73 6.99 -0.42 -8.08
CA LEU A 73 6.71 0.97 -7.72
C LEU A 73 7.60 1.93 -8.49
N ASP A 74 8.89 1.61 -8.63
CA ASP A 74 9.86 2.45 -9.33
C ASP A 74 9.51 2.66 -10.82
N LEU A 75 8.90 1.64 -11.46
CA LEU A 75 8.39 1.73 -12.83
C LEU A 75 7.18 2.67 -12.98
N LEU A 76 6.38 2.82 -11.91
CA LEU A 76 5.10 3.54 -11.94
C LEU A 76 5.18 4.94 -11.30
N SER A 77 6.31 5.28 -10.66
CA SER A 77 6.53 6.56 -9.96
C SER A 77 6.79 7.74 -10.88
#